data_AF-A0A5P1X4F8-F1
#
_entry.id   AF-A0A5P1X4F8-F1
#
_cell.length_a   1.000
_cell.length_b   1.000
_cell.length_c   1.000
_cell.angle_alpha   90.00
_cell.angle_beta   90.00
_cell.angle_gamma   90.00
#
_symmetry.space_group_name_H-M   'P 1'
#
loop_
_entity.id
_entity.type
_entity.pdbx_description
1 polymer ?
#
loop_
_entity_poly.entity_id
_entity_poly.type
_entity_poly.pdbx_seq_one_letter_code
_entity_poly.pdbx_strand_id
1 'polypeptide(L)' 'MPPVMFSVITKYHKGRHSLFLYNSEIFYAFTQDILRSLLFICFNYSIHFSFVIFIIINY' A
#
# COMPACT_ATOMS: atom_id res chain seq x y z
N MET A 1 2.40 -9.04 -6.08
CA MET A 1 1.65 -9.46 -7.29
C MET A 1 0.21 -8.97 -7.19
N PRO A 2 -0.21 -7.94 -7.96
CA PRO A 2 -1.61 -7.52 -8.05
C PRO A 2 -2.42 -7.95 -9.31
N PRO A 3 -1.97 -8.76 -10.29
CA PRO A 3 -2.74 -8.90 -11.55
C PRO A 3 -3.98 -9.82 -11.44
N VAL A 4 -3.95 -10.81 -10.53
CA VAL A 4 -4.98 -11.86 -10.47
C VAL A 4 -6.29 -11.34 -9.88
N MET A 5 -6.23 -10.56 -8.79
CA MET A 5 -7.45 -10.01 -8.17
C MET A 5 -8.13 -8.97 -9.07
N PHE A 6 -7.37 -8.10 -9.74
CA PHE A 6 -7.93 -7.07 -10.63
C PHE A 6 -8.66 -7.66 -11.84
N SER A 7 -8.18 -8.79 -12.39
CA SER A 7 -8.83 -9.47 -13.52
C SER A 7 -10.15 -10.16 -13.13
N VAL A 8 -10.22 -10.72 -11.92
CA VAL A 8 -11.46 -11.31 -11.40
C VAL A 8 -12.48 -10.22 -11.10
N ILE A 9 -12.07 -9.10 -10.52
CA ILE A 9 -12.99 -8.00 -10.17
C ILE A 9 -13.64 -7.39 -11.43
N THR A 10 -12.85 -7.17 -12.49
CA THR A 10 -13.34 -6.53 -13.73
C THR A 10 -14.26 -7.40 -14.58
N LYS A 11 -14.21 -8.74 -14.46
CA LYS A 11 -15.09 -9.66 -15.21
C LYS A 11 -16.50 -9.85 -14.63
N TYR A 12 -16.75 -9.47 -13.37
CA TYR A 12 -18.02 -9.82 -12.67
C TYR A 12 -19.03 -8.67 -12.51
N HIS A 13 -18.80 -7.51 -13.13
CA HIS A 13 -19.60 -6.29 -12.92
C HIS A 13 -21.02 -6.27 -13.52
N LYS A 14 -21.54 -7.37 -14.10
CA LYS A 14 -22.81 -7.36 -14.85
C LYS A 14 -24.09 -7.63 -14.04
N GLY A 15 -24.06 -7.86 -12.71
CA GLY A 15 -25.33 -8.01 -11.99
C GLY A 15 -25.39 -8.45 -10.53
N ARG A 16 -24.48 -8.06 -9.61
CA ARG A 16 -24.65 -8.35 -8.17
C ARG A 16 -24.15 -7.22 -7.28
N HIS A 17 -25.08 -6.47 -6.69
CA HIS A 17 -24.79 -5.37 -5.75
C HIS A 17 -23.98 -5.80 -4.51
N SER A 18 -24.06 -7.07 -4.11
CA SER A 18 -23.28 -7.64 -3.00
C SER A 18 -21.80 -7.90 -3.34
N LEU A 19 -21.46 -8.06 -4.62
CA LEU A 19 -20.06 -8.23 -5.07
C LEU A 19 -19.30 -6.90 -5.01
N PHE A 20 -20.01 -5.77 -5.10
CA PHE A 20 -19.43 -4.42 -5.02
C PHE A 20 -18.90 -4.11 -3.61
N LEU A 21 -19.60 -4.56 -2.57
CA LEU A 21 -19.20 -4.35 -1.16
C LEU A 21 -17.94 -5.15 -0.79
N TYR A 22 -17.88 -6.44 -1.15
CA TYR A 22 -16.67 -7.24 -0.99
C TYR A 22 -15.49 -6.68 -1.81
N ASN A 23 -15.77 -6.10 -2.97
CA ASN A 23 -14.75 -5.47 -3.80
C ASN A 23 -14.14 -4.21 -3.13
N SER A 24 -14.96 -3.43 -2.43
CA SER A 24 -14.50 -2.24 -1.68
C SER A 24 -13.66 -2.61 -0.45
N GLU A 25 -14.05 -3.61 0.34
CA GLU A 25 -13.26 -4.07 1.49
C GLU A 25 -11.91 -4.64 1.07
N ILE A 26 -11.90 -5.44 0.00
CA ILE A 26 -10.68 -6.02 -0.57
C ILE A 26 -9.77 -4.93 -1.11
N PHE A 27 -10.32 -3.95 -1.84
CA PHE A 27 -9.55 -2.80 -2.33
C PHE A 27 -9.00 -1.95 -1.18
N TYR A 28 -9.79 -1.75 -0.14
CA TYR A 28 -9.37 -1.01 1.05
C TYR A 28 -8.23 -1.73 1.77
N ALA A 29 -8.34 -3.04 2.03
CA ALA A 29 -7.27 -3.82 2.64
C ALA A 29 -5.97 -3.76 1.79
N PHE A 30 -6.10 -3.88 0.46
CA PHE A 30 -4.96 -3.82 -0.45
C PHE A 30 -4.26 -2.44 -0.46
N THR A 31 -5.05 -1.36 -0.48
CA THR A 31 -4.51 0.00 -0.43
C THR A 31 -3.85 0.31 0.92
N GLN A 32 -4.41 -0.19 2.03
CA GLN A 32 -3.82 -0.06 3.36
C GLN A 32 -2.45 -0.77 3.45
N ASP A 33 -2.31 -1.97 2.91
CA ASP A 33 -1.03 -2.68 2.92
C ASP A 33 0.05 -1.97 2.09
N ILE A 34 -0.31 -1.41 0.93
CA ILE A 34 0.63 -0.59 0.14
C ILE A 34 1.06 0.66 0.91
N LEU A 35 0.10 1.41 1.47
CA LEU A 35 0.38 2.64 2.22
C LEU A 35 1.26 2.35 3.44
N ARG A 36 1.01 1.26 4.15
CA ARG A 36 1.81 0.86 5.32
C ARG A 36 3.24 0.48 4.93
N SER A 37 3.43 -0.19 3.80
CA SER A 37 4.76 -0.49 3.25
C SER A 37 5.51 0.80 2.88
N LEU A 38 4.84 1.73 2.19
CA LEU A 38 5.44 3.03 1.81
C LEU A 38 5.81 3.87 3.03
N LEU A 39 4.95 3.93 4.05
CA LEU A 39 5.23 4.62 5.30
C LEU A 39 6.46 4.04 6.00
N PHE A 40 6.54 2.71 6.10
CA PHE A 40 7.69 2.04 6.73
C PHE A 40 8.98 2.35 5.99
N ILE A 41 8.99 2.25 4.66
CA ILE A 41 10.17 2.56 3.83
C ILE A 41 10.59 4.03 4.03
N CYS A 42 9.65 4.97 3.90
CA CYS A 42 9.92 6.39 4.03
C CYS A 42 10.48 6.75 5.42
N PHE A 43 9.88 6.19 6.48
CA PHE A 43 10.32 6.42 7.86
C PHE A 43 11.75 5.92 8.10
N ASN A 44 12.08 4.72 7.63
CA ASN A 44 13.44 4.18 7.77
C ASN A 44 14.49 5.02 7.03
N TYR A 45 14.19 5.44 5.79
CA TYR A 45 15.08 6.33 5.05
C TYR A 45 15.27 7.68 5.75
N SER A 46 14.20 8.25 6.31
CA SER A 46 14.26 9.52 7.04
C SER A 46 15.14 9.42 8.29
N ILE A 47 14.99 8.36 9.08
CA ILE A 47 15.84 8.12 10.26
C ILE A 47 17.30 7.96 9.85
N HIS A 48 17.57 7.11 8.85
CA HIS A 48 18.93 6.86 8.40
C HIS A 48 19.60 8.14 7.89
N PHE A 49 18.87 8.95 7.10
CA PHE A 49 19.37 10.24 6.62
C PHE A 49 19.67 11.21 7.77
N SER A 50 18.77 11.33 8.74
CA SER A 50 18.97 12.18 9.92
C SER A 50 20.19 11.74 10.74
N PHE A 51 20.38 10.43 10.92
CA PHE A 51 21.55 9.88 11.61
C PHE A 51 22.86 10.19 10.88
N VAL A 52 22.89 10.03 9.55
CA VAL A 52 24.07 10.39 8.74
C VAL A 52 24.40 11.87 8.86
N ILE A 53 23.40 12.76 8.77
CA ILE A 53 23.63 14.21 8.97
C ILE A 53 24.19 14.49 10.36
N PHE A 54 23.64 13.85 11.39
CA PHE A 54 24.13 14.02 12.76
C PHE A 54 25.61 13.63 12.88
N ILE A 55 26.03 12.51 12.30
CA ILE A 55 27.44 12.09 12.28
C ILE A 55 28.31 13.12 11.57
N ILE A 56 27.89 13.63 10.41
CA ILE A 56 28.65 14.61 9.61
C ILE A 56 28.83 15.94 10.37
N ILE A 57 27.85 16.38 11.15
CA ILE A 57 27.95 17.65 11.89
C ILE A 57 28.87 17.54 13.11
N ASN A 58 28.97 16.35 13.70
CA ASN A 58 29.70 16.13 14.96
C ASN A 58 31.12 15.58 14.78
N TYR A 59 31.61 15.44 13.55
CA TYR A 59 32.95 14.96 13.21
C TYR A 59 33.67 15.97 12.31
#